data_AF-C6HZL8-F1
#
_entry.id   AF-C6HZL8-F1
#
_cell.length_a   1.000
_cell.length_b   1.000
_cell.length_c   1.000
_cell.angle_alpha   90.00
_cell.angle_beta   90.00
_cell.angle_gamma   90.00
#
_symmetry.space_group_name_H-M   'P 1'
#
loop_
_entity.id
_entity.type
_entity.pdbx_description
1 polymer ?
#
loop_
_entity_poly.entity_id
_entity_poly.type
_entity_poly.pdbx_seq_one_letter_code
_entity_poly.pdbx_strand_id
1 'polypeptide(L)'
;MALPEALCGNSWSKEIARRIFPLLVWCAQHGKKITYGQLDTELQRRGWGHHVHATAYSHPAGAIGNACIEIEKETGEKIPPLNALIVNAETGVPGNGCDYYLTTYLDKNRSLGSLGNKSIKAQKRKGHLSKI
;
A
#
# COMPACT_ATOMS: atom_id res chain seq x y z
N MET A 1 4.79 -17.32 -6.84
CA MET A 1 4.57 -16.21 -5.90
C MET A 1 3.14 -16.30 -5.39
N ALA A 2 2.95 -16.24 -4.07
CA ALA A 2 1.62 -16.14 -3.48
C ALA A 2 1.10 -14.69 -3.61
N LEU A 3 -0.19 -14.46 -3.38
CA LEU A 3 -0.69 -13.10 -3.29
C LEU A 3 -0.09 -12.42 -2.04
N PRO A 4 0.41 -11.17 -2.12
CA PRO A 4 0.90 -10.45 -0.94
C PRO A 4 -0.17 -10.37 0.16
N GLU A 5 0.23 -10.50 1.41
CA GLU A 5 -0.65 -10.45 2.59
C GLU A 5 -1.39 -9.10 2.68
N ALA A 6 -0.72 -8.03 2.24
CA ALA A 6 -1.33 -6.71 2.08
C ALA A 6 -2.53 -6.69 1.13
N LEU A 7 -2.70 -7.70 0.26
CA LEU A 7 -3.83 -7.86 -0.65
C LEU A 7 -4.75 -9.01 -0.27
N CYS A 8 -4.47 -9.78 0.80
CA CYS A 8 -5.30 -10.86 1.29
C CYS A 8 -6.56 -10.36 2.02
N GLY A 9 -7.62 -11.19 1.99
CA GLY A 9 -8.89 -10.94 2.67
C GLY A 9 -10.01 -10.38 1.78
N ASN A 10 -11.22 -10.28 2.35
CA ASN A 10 -12.46 -9.95 1.63
C ASN A 10 -13.06 -8.60 2.03
N SER A 11 -12.27 -7.71 2.64
CA SER A 11 -12.75 -6.35 2.86
C SER A 11 -12.79 -5.61 1.52
N TRP A 12 -13.73 -4.67 1.40
CA TRP A 12 -13.85 -3.81 0.21
C TRP A 12 -12.49 -3.22 -0.21
N SER A 13 -11.70 -2.75 0.76
CA SER A 13 -10.39 -2.17 0.50
C SER A 13 -9.42 -3.14 -0.17
N LYS A 14 -9.43 -4.42 0.25
CA LYS A 14 -8.54 -5.46 -0.31
C LYS A 14 -9.01 -5.89 -1.69
N GLU A 15 -10.30 -6.04 -1.88
CA GLU A 15 -10.90 -6.34 -3.19
C GLU A 15 -10.59 -5.26 -4.22
N ILE A 16 -10.81 -4.00 -3.85
CA ILE A 16 -10.53 -2.85 -4.70
C ILE A 16 -9.03 -2.71 -4.94
N ALA A 17 -8.18 -2.90 -3.93
CA ALA A 17 -6.73 -2.90 -4.12
C ALA A 17 -6.27 -3.92 -5.17
N ARG A 18 -6.78 -5.17 -5.13
CA ARG A 18 -6.49 -6.20 -6.13
C ARG A 18 -6.89 -5.80 -7.55
N ARG A 19 -7.98 -5.05 -7.70
CA ARG A 19 -8.45 -4.56 -9.01
C ARG A 19 -7.67 -3.34 -9.51
N ILE A 20 -7.30 -2.43 -8.61
CA ILE A 20 -6.51 -1.24 -8.93
C ILE A 20 -5.06 -1.62 -9.28
N PHE A 21 -4.48 -2.62 -8.61
CA PHE A 21 -3.07 -3.00 -8.80
C PHE A 21 -2.67 -3.18 -10.28
N PRO A 22 -3.35 -4.03 -11.09
CA PRO A 22 -3.01 -4.18 -12.51
C PRO A 22 -3.28 -2.90 -13.34
N LEU A 23 -4.25 -2.08 -12.94
CA LEU A 23 -4.48 -0.78 -13.59
C LEU A 23 -3.28 0.16 -13.38
N LEU A 24 -2.71 0.20 -12.17
CA LEU A 24 -1.53 1.01 -11.88
C LEU A 24 -0.26 0.48 -12.54
N VAL A 25 -0.13 -0.85 -12.67
CA VAL A 25 0.95 -1.45 -13.49
C VAL A 25 0.84 -0.96 -14.93
N TRP A 26 -0.36 -0.99 -15.52
CA TRP A 26 -0.58 -0.47 -16.87
C TRP A 26 -0.24 1.03 -16.96
N CYS A 27 -0.66 1.84 -15.97
CA CYS A 27 -0.30 3.25 -15.89
C CYS A 27 1.23 3.44 -15.88
N ALA A 28 1.96 2.68 -15.06
CA ALA A 28 3.41 2.72 -14.97
C ALA A 28 4.08 2.41 -16.32
N GLN A 29 3.64 1.36 -16.99
CA GLN A 29 4.17 0.92 -18.29
C GLN A 29 3.97 1.98 -19.39
N HIS A 30 2.96 2.83 -19.27
CA HIS A 30 2.63 3.87 -20.26
C HIS A 30 2.99 5.28 -19.80
N GLY A 31 3.72 5.44 -18.68
CA GLY A 31 4.10 6.75 -18.15
C GLY A 31 2.90 7.61 -17.73
N LYS A 32 1.78 6.99 -17.37
CA LYS A 32 0.53 7.67 -16.99
C LYS A 32 0.37 7.71 -15.47
N LYS A 33 -0.29 8.77 -15.00
CA LYS A 33 -0.84 8.89 -13.65
C LYS A 33 -2.36 8.81 -13.73
N ILE A 34 -3.02 8.59 -12.61
CA ILE A 34 -4.48 8.61 -12.52
C ILE A 34 -4.91 9.44 -11.32
N THR A 35 -5.91 10.32 -11.50
CA THR A 35 -6.47 11.05 -10.36
C THR A 35 -7.46 10.18 -9.59
N TYR A 36 -7.75 10.52 -8.33
CA TYR A 36 -8.78 9.80 -7.56
C TYR A 36 -10.16 9.78 -8.24
N GLY A 37 -10.57 10.88 -8.89
CA GLY A 37 -11.83 10.94 -9.63
C GLY A 37 -11.82 10.10 -10.91
N GLN A 38 -10.68 10.08 -11.64
CA GLN A 38 -10.51 9.20 -12.80
C GLN A 38 -10.50 7.73 -12.38
N LEU A 39 -9.89 7.41 -11.24
CA LEU A 39 -9.88 6.07 -10.67
C LEU A 39 -11.29 5.61 -10.31
N ASP A 40 -12.07 6.44 -9.62
CA ASP A 40 -13.47 6.16 -9.29
C ASP A 40 -14.32 5.92 -10.55
N THR A 41 -14.15 6.77 -11.55
CA THR A 41 -14.84 6.65 -12.84
C THR A 41 -14.47 5.35 -13.55
N GLU A 42 -13.18 5.00 -13.59
CA GLU A 42 -12.70 3.80 -14.27
C GLU A 42 -13.15 2.51 -13.57
N LEU A 43 -13.15 2.50 -12.23
CA LEU A 43 -13.64 1.37 -11.46
C LEU A 43 -15.13 1.13 -11.71
N GLN A 44 -15.93 2.18 -11.81
CA GLN A 44 -17.35 2.04 -12.11
C GLN A 44 -17.61 1.64 -13.54
N ARG A 45 -16.89 2.23 -14.51
CA ARG A 45 -16.98 1.85 -15.92
C ARG A 45 -16.73 0.35 -16.12
N ARG A 46 -15.89 -0.26 -15.28
CA ARG A 46 -15.59 -1.70 -15.30
C ARG A 46 -16.54 -2.56 -14.47
N GLY A 47 -17.52 -1.97 -13.78
CA GLY A 47 -18.39 -2.69 -12.84
C GLY A 47 -17.65 -3.21 -11.60
N TRP A 48 -16.53 -2.57 -11.24
CA TRP A 48 -15.63 -3.00 -10.18
C TRP A 48 -15.88 -2.31 -8.84
N GLY A 49 -16.81 -1.38 -8.77
CA GLY A 49 -17.15 -0.64 -7.56
C GLY A 49 -18.37 0.24 -7.78
N HIS A 50 -18.65 1.08 -6.80
CA HIS A 50 -19.65 2.15 -6.85
C HIS A 50 -18.96 3.48 -6.54
N HIS A 51 -19.61 4.60 -6.87
CA HIS A 51 -19.12 5.94 -6.53
C HIS A 51 -18.79 6.05 -5.04
N VAL A 52 -17.55 6.42 -4.73
CA VAL A 52 -17.12 6.73 -3.37
C VAL A 52 -16.31 8.03 -3.33
N HIS A 53 -16.23 8.64 -2.15
CA HIS A 53 -15.35 9.78 -1.95
C HIS A 53 -13.88 9.38 -2.08
N ALA A 54 -13.04 10.30 -2.57
CA ALA A 54 -11.61 10.06 -2.79
C ALA A 54 -10.88 9.49 -1.55
N THR A 55 -11.29 9.92 -0.35
CA THR A 55 -10.72 9.44 0.93
C THR A 55 -10.91 7.94 1.14
N ALA A 56 -11.96 7.33 0.58
CA ALA A 56 -12.18 5.89 0.65
C ALA A 56 -11.05 5.10 -0.02
N TYR A 57 -10.40 5.66 -1.05
CA TYR A 57 -9.27 5.02 -1.73
C TYR A 57 -7.96 5.04 -0.95
N SER A 58 -7.90 5.73 0.19
CA SER A 58 -6.70 5.76 1.04
C SER A 58 -6.28 4.37 1.51
N HIS A 59 -7.25 3.56 1.95
CA HIS A 59 -6.98 2.20 2.42
C HIS A 59 -6.55 1.25 1.28
N PRO A 60 -7.26 1.19 0.13
CA PRO A 60 -6.77 0.46 -1.05
C PRO A 60 -5.38 0.90 -1.51
N ALA A 61 -5.11 2.21 -1.58
CA ALA A 61 -3.81 2.74 -2.00
C ALA A 61 -2.70 2.32 -1.03
N GLY A 62 -2.96 2.34 0.28
CA GLY A 62 -2.01 1.84 1.28
C GLY A 62 -1.76 0.34 1.15
N ALA A 63 -2.80 -0.46 0.90
CA ALA A 63 -2.66 -1.89 0.66
C ALA A 63 -1.75 -2.19 -0.55
N ILE A 64 -1.87 -1.41 -1.62
CA ILE A 64 -1.00 -1.52 -2.81
C ILE A 64 0.45 -1.17 -2.47
N GLY A 65 0.67 -0.08 -1.72
CA GLY A 65 2.02 0.31 -1.30
C GLY A 65 2.70 -0.76 -0.44
N ASN A 66 1.96 -1.34 0.51
CA ASN A 66 2.46 -2.45 1.32
C ASN A 66 2.75 -3.70 0.49
N ALA A 67 1.89 -4.01 -0.48
CA ALA A 67 2.12 -5.13 -1.40
C ALA A 67 3.42 -4.96 -2.20
N CYS A 68 3.75 -3.75 -2.65
CA CYS A 68 5.03 -3.47 -3.31
C CYS A 68 6.22 -3.76 -2.39
N ILE A 69 6.15 -3.36 -1.12
CA ILE A 69 7.19 -3.64 -0.12
C ILE A 69 7.31 -5.15 0.16
N GLU A 70 6.19 -5.87 0.22
CA GLU A 70 6.18 -7.33 0.42
C GLU A 70 6.83 -8.07 -0.77
N ILE A 71 6.49 -7.68 -2.00
CA ILE A 71 7.08 -8.23 -3.22
C ILE A 71 8.59 -7.94 -3.26
N GLU A 72 9.01 -6.72 -2.92
CA GLU A 72 10.44 -6.38 -2.83
C GLU A 72 11.19 -7.29 -1.85
N LYS A 73 10.60 -7.55 -0.67
CA LYS A 73 11.21 -8.45 0.32
C LYS A 73 11.28 -9.91 -0.15
N GLU A 74 10.26 -10.39 -0.85
CA GLU A 74 10.19 -11.77 -1.33
C GLU A 74 11.15 -11.99 -2.51
N THR A 75 11.24 -11.03 -3.43
CA THR A 75 12.04 -11.16 -4.66
C THR A 75 13.48 -10.67 -4.52
N GLY A 76 13.74 -9.77 -3.56
CA GLY A 76 15.00 -9.04 -3.46
C GLY A 76 15.17 -7.95 -4.51
N GLU A 77 14.18 -7.76 -5.39
CA GLU A 77 14.18 -6.69 -6.39
C GLU A 77 13.55 -5.43 -5.83
N LYS A 78 14.14 -4.28 -6.16
CA LYS A 78 13.63 -2.99 -5.70
C LYS A 78 12.34 -2.62 -6.45
N ILE A 79 11.20 -2.54 -5.75
CA ILE A 79 9.88 -2.30 -6.37
C ILE A 79 9.39 -0.88 -6.07
N PRO A 80 9.19 -0.03 -7.10
CA PRO A 80 8.62 1.30 -6.92
C PRO A 80 7.21 1.25 -6.33
N PRO A 81 6.84 2.19 -5.43
CA PRO A 81 5.50 2.22 -4.83
C PRO A 81 4.47 2.63 -5.88
N LEU A 82 3.69 1.66 -6.38
CA LEU A 82 2.69 1.91 -7.44
C LEU A 82 1.59 2.89 -7.01
N ASN A 83 1.26 2.95 -5.73
CA ASN A 83 0.27 3.89 -5.19
C ASN A 83 0.68 5.37 -5.39
N ALA A 84 1.96 5.66 -5.66
CA ALA A 84 2.42 6.99 -6.06
C ALA A 84 1.90 7.44 -7.44
N LEU A 85 1.28 6.56 -8.22
CA LEU A 85 0.65 6.92 -9.49
C LEU A 85 -0.78 7.46 -9.31
N ILE A 86 -1.35 7.33 -8.10
CA ILE A 86 -2.63 7.92 -7.75
C ILE A 86 -2.38 9.33 -7.22
N VAL A 87 -2.86 10.34 -7.94
CA VAL A 87 -2.56 11.75 -7.65
C VAL A 87 -3.80 12.58 -7.38
N ASN A 88 -3.59 13.70 -6.67
CA ASN A 88 -4.59 14.74 -6.59
C ASN A 88 -4.77 15.43 -7.96
N ALA A 89 -6.00 15.79 -8.31
CA ALA A 89 -6.34 16.36 -9.62
C ALA A 89 -5.83 17.80 -9.81
N GLU A 90 -5.74 18.58 -8.73
CA GLU A 90 -5.31 19.97 -8.75
C GLU A 90 -3.79 20.08 -8.74
N THR A 91 -3.13 19.33 -7.85
CA THR A 91 -1.68 19.44 -7.64
C THR A 91 -0.85 18.50 -8.51
N GLY A 92 -1.46 17.41 -9.02
CA GLY A 92 -0.76 16.39 -9.80
C GLY A 92 0.29 15.59 -9.01
N VAL A 93 0.28 15.72 -7.67
CA VAL A 93 1.16 14.98 -6.75
C VAL A 93 0.37 13.92 -5.96
N PRO A 94 1.03 12.85 -5.50
CA PRO A 94 0.41 11.86 -4.61
C PRO A 94 -0.05 12.50 -3.30
N GLY A 95 -1.10 11.96 -2.69
CA GLY A 95 -1.54 12.41 -1.36
C GLY A 95 -0.56 12.00 -0.26
N ASN A 96 -0.61 12.67 0.90
CA ASN A 96 0.32 12.48 2.03
C ASN A 96 0.44 11.03 2.51
N GLY A 97 -0.60 10.20 2.32
CA GLY A 97 -0.54 8.77 2.62
C GLY A 97 0.52 8.02 1.81
N CYS A 98 1.02 8.59 0.71
CA CYS A 98 2.08 8.05 -0.12
C CYS A 98 3.49 8.36 0.41
N ASP A 99 3.66 9.37 1.27
CA ASP A 99 4.96 9.88 1.71
C ASP A 99 5.80 8.79 2.40
N TYR A 100 5.15 7.96 3.22
CA TYR A 100 5.78 6.81 3.86
C TYR A 100 6.44 5.86 2.85
N TYR A 101 5.73 5.56 1.75
CA TYR A 101 6.20 4.61 0.74
C TYR A 101 7.31 5.20 -0.12
N LEU A 102 7.18 6.48 -0.51
CA LEU A 102 8.21 7.19 -1.27
C LEU A 102 9.50 7.32 -0.46
N THR A 103 9.41 7.73 0.81
CA THR A 103 10.56 7.82 1.72
C THR A 103 11.22 6.46 1.86
N THR A 104 10.42 5.41 2.12
CA THR A 104 10.90 4.03 2.22
C THR A 104 11.64 3.56 0.97
N TYR A 105 11.14 3.90 -0.23
CA TYR A 105 11.76 3.51 -1.49
C TYR A 105 13.04 4.31 -1.80
N LEU A 106 13.07 5.61 -1.45
CA LEU A 106 14.21 6.48 -1.71
C LEU A 106 15.36 6.30 -0.71
N ASP A 107 15.07 5.78 0.49
CA ASP A 107 16.06 5.51 1.52
C ASP A 107 17.09 4.46 1.07
N LYS A 108 18.20 4.93 0.47
CA LYS A 108 19.32 4.13 -0.03
C LYS A 108 20.02 3.29 1.05
N ASN A 109 19.86 3.63 2.33
CA ASN A 109 20.53 2.97 3.45
C ASN A 109 19.75 1.79 4.06
N ARG A 110 18.56 1.47 3.53
CA ARG A 110 17.81 0.30 3.98
C ARG A 110 18.42 -0.95 3.34
N SER A 111 19.50 -1.47 3.90
CA SER A 111 19.90 -2.85 3.61
C SER A 111 18.72 -3.75 4.03
N LEU A 112 18.26 -4.60 3.11
CA LEU A 112 17.09 -5.47 3.26
C LEU A 112 17.18 -6.48 4.44
N GLY A 113 18.26 -6.43 5.24
CA GLY A 113 18.52 -7.33 6.36
C GLY A 113 18.14 -6.84 7.77
N SER A 114 17.70 -5.60 7.98
CA SER A 114 17.61 -5.03 9.35
C SER A 114 16.22 -5.06 10.04
N LEU A 115 15.18 -5.66 9.46
CA LEU A 115 13.84 -5.71 10.08
C LEU A 115 13.49 -7.03 10.79
N GLY A 116 14.45 -7.94 10.93
CA GLY A 116 14.36 -8.98 11.97
C GLY A 116 14.68 -8.37 13.35
N ASN A 117 13.79 -8.54 14.32
CA ASN A 117 13.96 -8.22 15.76
C ASN A 117 13.57 -6.82 16.27
N LYS A 118 12.35 -6.34 15.96
CA LYS A 118 11.65 -5.41 16.87
C LYS A 118 10.21 -5.85 17.15
N SER A 119 10.04 -7.03 17.75
CA SER A 119 8.76 -7.39 18.38
C SER A 119 8.88 -8.49 19.44
N ILE A 120 9.81 -8.39 20.41
CA ILE A 120 9.73 -9.13 21.68
C ILE A 120 10.37 -8.32 22.82
N LYS A 121 9.79 -7.18 23.23
CA LYS A 121 10.01 -6.61 24.58
C LYS A 121 8.84 -5.72 25.00
N ALA A 122 7.62 -6.28 25.04
CA ALA A 122 6.49 -5.61 25.67
C ALA A 122 5.52 -6.61 26.34
N GLN A 123 6.01 -7.68 26.95
CA GLN A 123 5.15 -8.57 27.74
C GLN A 123 5.91 -9.40 28.78
N LYS A 124 6.61 -8.73 29.71
CA LYS A 124 7.04 -9.39 30.96
C LYS A 124 7.26 -8.38 32.09
N ARG A 125 6.18 -7.71 32.50
CA ARG A 125 6.09 -7.00 33.79
C ARG A 125 4.67 -7.09 34.36
N LYS A 126 4.16 -8.29 34.59
CA LYS A 126 3.08 -8.54 35.57
C LYS A 126 3.31 -9.93 36.15
N GLY A 127 3.84 -9.97 37.37
CA GLY A 127 4.18 -11.22 38.03
C GLY A 127 5.01 -11.03 39.30
N HIS A 128 4.59 -10.11 40.18
CA HIS A 128 4.91 -10.21 41.60
C HIS A 128 4.05 -9.22 42.38
N LEU A 129 3.05 -9.71 43.13
CA LEU A 129 2.46 -9.11 44.33
C LEU A 129 1.21 -9.92 44.71
N SER A 130 1.41 -10.95 45.54
CA SER A 130 0.48 -11.35 46.60
C SER A 130 1.08 -12.53 47.37
N LYS A 131 1.79 -12.22 48.45
CA LYS A 131 1.95 -13.07 49.64
C LYS A 131 2.42 -12.16 50.77
N ILE A 132 1.47 -11.57 51.50
CA ILE A 132 1.48 -11.41 52.96
C ILE A 132 0.03 -11.47 53.40
#